data_AF-A0A1I7KW61-F1
#
_entry.id   AF-A0A1I7KW61-F1
#
_cell.length_a   1.000
_cell.length_b   1.000
_cell.length_c   1.000
_cell.angle_alpha   90.00
_cell.angle_beta   90.00
_cell.angle_gamma   90.00
#
_symmetry.space_group_name_H-M   'P 1'
#
loop_
_entity.id
_entity.type
_entity.pdbx_description
1 polymer ?
#
loop_
_entity_poly.entity_id
_entity_poly.type
_entity_poly.pdbx_seq_one_letter_code
_entity_poly.pdbx_strand_id
1 'polypeptide(L)'
;MNNALKANERELIKLIRFFSKRATLLMETGELSHEHQQLTQACQKLETQLLTHAENRTAILDKRERLNNIIQDNAQCPKCHKADMLKQQSVATNEHGWKSNTYRCRRCNTNFTWNRPNNPWHMVEFLEMYIKELESSLEANSIPPEMREHTEAAIPQLQDSLFRLRPVLETSDEEMEALSTKEREMDKMIHQFKNYLLIEKIKLDTYQE
;
A
#
# COMPACT_ATOMS: atom_id res chain seq x y z
N MET A 1 -20.89 0.77 -9.18
CA MET A 1 -20.65 0.78 -7.71
C MET A 1 -19.14 0.84 -7.53
N ASN A 2 -18.60 1.76 -6.72
CA ASN A 2 -17.15 1.89 -6.56
C ASN A 2 -16.60 0.58 -5.94
N ASN A 3 -15.72 -0.13 -6.66
CA ASN A 3 -15.18 -1.43 -6.23
C ASN A 3 -14.26 -1.30 -5.01
N ALA A 4 -13.78 -0.09 -4.72
CA ALA A 4 -12.89 0.22 -3.61
C ALA A 4 -13.54 0.18 -2.22
N LEU A 5 -14.88 0.14 -2.13
CA LEU A 5 -15.59 0.18 -0.85
C LEU A 5 -15.52 -1.18 -0.10
N LYS A 6 -15.31 -1.16 1.21
CA LYS A 6 -15.45 -2.34 2.09
C LYS A 6 -16.92 -2.76 2.22
N ALA A 7 -17.17 -3.98 2.70
CA ALA A 7 -18.53 -4.50 2.82
C ALA A 7 -19.42 -3.63 3.74
N ASN A 8 -18.89 -3.23 4.90
CA ASN A 8 -19.56 -2.33 5.85
C ASN A 8 -19.86 -0.95 5.25
N GLU A 9 -18.91 -0.36 4.51
CA GLU A 9 -19.08 0.92 3.81
C GLU A 9 -20.20 0.81 2.75
N ARG A 10 -20.23 -0.28 1.97
CA ARG A 10 -21.29 -0.53 0.97
C ARG A 10 -22.66 -0.66 1.61
N GLU A 11 -22.76 -1.36 2.74
CA GLU A 11 -24.01 -1.51 3.48
C GLU A 11 -24.52 -0.16 4.02
N LEU A 12 -23.63 0.65 4.58
CA LEU A 12 -24.00 1.97 5.08
C LEU A 12 -24.45 2.89 3.95
N ILE A 13 -23.77 2.89 2.79
CA ILE A 13 -24.21 3.66 1.62
C ILE A 13 -25.60 3.22 1.14
N LYS A 14 -25.91 1.92 1.17
CA LYS A 14 -27.26 1.44 0.84
C LYS A 14 -28.31 2.00 1.80
N LEU A 15 -28.02 2.04 3.11
CA LEU A 15 -28.91 2.65 4.11
C LEU A 15 -29.06 4.16 3.88
N ILE A 16 -27.96 4.88 3.68
CA ILE A 16 -27.96 6.32 3.37
C ILE A 16 -28.88 6.60 2.16
N ARG A 17 -28.72 5.85 1.08
CA ARG A 17 -29.54 6.04 -0.14
C ARG A 17 -31.02 5.72 0.07
N PHE A 18 -31.35 4.79 0.97
CA PHE A 18 -32.74 4.55 1.37
C PHE A 18 -33.36 5.80 2.02
N PHE A 19 -32.66 6.40 3.00
CA PHE A 19 -33.11 7.62 3.66
C PHE A 19 -33.16 8.81 2.70
N SER A 20 -32.17 8.97 1.82
CA SER A 20 -32.17 10.06 0.84
C SER A 20 -33.38 9.99 -0.10
N LYS A 21 -33.72 8.81 -0.63
CA LYS A 21 -34.90 8.63 -1.50
C LYS A 21 -36.19 8.95 -0.77
N ARG A 22 -36.31 8.54 0.49
CA ARG A 22 -37.50 8.79 1.31
C ARG A 22 -37.63 10.27 1.69
N ALA A 23 -36.52 10.95 1.96
CA ALA A 23 -36.51 12.40 2.16
C ALA A 23 -36.98 13.15 0.90
N THR A 24 -36.59 12.71 -0.30
CA THR A 24 -37.12 13.27 -1.56
C THR A 24 -38.63 13.11 -1.65
N LEU A 25 -39.17 11.95 -1.28
CA LEU A 25 -40.62 11.71 -1.26
C LEU A 25 -41.33 12.62 -0.24
N LEU A 26 -40.78 12.76 0.98
CA LEU A 26 -41.33 13.64 2.01
C LEU A 26 -41.26 15.13 1.63
N MET A 27 -40.26 15.53 0.83
CA MET A 27 -40.20 16.87 0.24
C MET A 27 -41.33 17.09 -0.75
N GLU A 28 -41.62 16.11 -1.60
CA GLU A 28 -42.69 16.17 -2.60
C GLU A 28 -44.09 16.20 -1.96
N THR A 29 -44.29 15.51 -0.83
CA THR A 29 -45.56 15.51 -0.10
C THR A 29 -45.72 16.69 0.87
N GLY A 30 -44.67 17.49 1.09
CA GLY A 30 -44.67 18.63 2.00
C GLY A 30 -44.60 18.26 3.49
N GLU A 31 -44.33 17.00 3.82
CA GLU A 31 -44.28 16.47 5.20
C GLU A 31 -42.86 16.44 5.78
N LEU A 32 -41.89 17.06 5.10
CA LEU A 32 -40.50 17.04 5.53
C LEU A 32 -40.27 17.89 6.79
N SER A 33 -40.08 17.24 7.93
CA SER A 33 -39.67 17.94 9.15
C SER A 33 -38.21 18.43 9.08
N HIS A 34 -37.87 19.41 9.92
CA HIS A 34 -36.50 19.92 10.05
C HIS A 34 -35.49 18.81 10.44
N GLU A 35 -35.90 17.84 11.26
CA GLU A 35 -35.07 16.70 11.63
C GLU A 35 -34.72 15.82 10.41
N HIS A 36 -35.67 15.60 9.50
CA HIS A 36 -35.42 14.86 8.26
C HIS A 36 -34.44 15.59 7.33
N GLN A 37 -34.46 16.93 7.31
CA GLN A 37 -33.47 17.72 6.55
C GLN A 37 -32.06 17.53 7.11
N GLN A 38 -31.91 17.63 8.44
CA GLN A 38 -30.61 17.44 9.09
C GLN A 38 -30.06 16.03 8.85
N LEU A 39 -30.92 15.02 8.98
CA LEU A 39 -30.56 13.63 8.71
C LEU A 39 -30.09 13.42 7.28
N THR A 40 -30.82 14.00 6.30
CA THR A 40 -30.50 13.87 4.88
C THR A 40 -29.16 14.52 4.56
N GLN A 41 -28.90 15.73 5.09
CA GLN A 41 -27.62 16.40 4.91
C GLN A 41 -26.46 15.63 5.55
N ALA A 42 -26.65 15.08 6.75
CA ALA A 42 -25.66 14.24 7.41
C ALA A 42 -25.35 12.99 6.58
N CYS A 43 -26.38 12.33 6.04
CA CYS A 43 -26.25 11.16 5.17
C CYS A 43 -25.45 11.48 3.89
N GLN A 44 -25.74 12.60 3.22
CA GLN A 44 -25.01 13.01 2.00
C GLN A 44 -23.53 13.31 2.27
N LYS A 45 -23.24 14.03 3.37
CA LYS A 45 -21.85 14.31 3.80
C LYS A 45 -21.09 13.01 4.07
N LEU A 46 -21.73 12.07 4.77
CA LEU A 46 -21.14 10.79 5.09
C LEU A 46 -20.91 9.91 3.85
N GLU A 47 -21.85 9.87 2.90
CA GLU A 47 -21.65 9.15 1.63
C GLU A 47 -20.44 9.71 0.87
N THR A 48 -20.31 11.05 0.81
CA THR A 48 -19.16 11.70 0.16
C THR A 48 -17.85 11.35 0.86
N GLN A 49 -17.82 11.45 2.19
CA GLN A 49 -16.65 11.09 3.00
C GLN A 49 -16.22 9.63 2.79
N LEU A 50 -17.17 8.69 2.74
CA LEU A 50 -16.89 7.26 2.52
C LEU A 50 -16.31 7.01 1.13
N LEU A 51 -16.88 7.63 0.09
CA LEU A 51 -16.40 7.49 -1.28
C LEU A 51 -14.98 8.07 -1.43
N THR A 52 -14.75 9.29 -0.94
CA THR A 52 -13.42 9.93 -0.96
C THR A 52 -12.40 9.13 -0.15
N HIS A 53 -12.78 8.59 1.01
CA HIS A 53 -11.89 7.75 1.80
C HIS A 53 -11.51 6.46 1.06
N ALA A 54 -12.45 5.79 0.41
CA ALA A 54 -12.19 4.59 -0.36
C ALA A 54 -11.29 4.84 -1.58
N GLU A 55 -11.45 5.99 -2.25
CA GLU A 55 -10.58 6.43 -3.34
C GLU A 55 -9.15 6.71 -2.84
N ASN A 56 -9.02 7.45 -1.75
CA ASN A 56 -7.72 7.74 -1.11
C ASN A 56 -7.00 6.46 -0.68
N ARG A 57 -7.72 5.51 -0.08
CA ARG A 57 -7.18 4.19 0.27
C ARG A 57 -6.59 3.48 -0.95
N THR A 58 -7.33 3.46 -2.05
CA THR A 58 -6.88 2.80 -3.29
C THR A 58 -5.63 3.48 -3.82
N ALA A 59 -5.61 4.83 -3.86
CA ALA A 59 -4.45 5.57 -4.34
C ALA A 59 -3.17 5.32 -3.51
N ILE A 60 -3.29 5.25 -2.17
CA ILE A 60 -2.15 4.96 -1.28
C ILE A 60 -1.65 3.53 -1.49
N LEU A 61 -2.56 2.55 -1.56
CA LEU A 61 -2.19 1.15 -1.81
C LEU A 61 -1.53 0.96 -3.17
N ASP A 62 -2.06 1.58 -4.22
CA ASP A 62 -1.47 1.55 -5.57
C ASP A 62 -0.08 2.18 -5.58
N LYS A 63 0.12 3.31 -4.89
CA LYS A 63 1.43 3.94 -4.74
C LYS A 63 2.41 3.01 -4.03
N ARG A 64 1.98 2.36 -2.95
CA ARG A 64 2.79 1.39 -2.19
C ARG A 64 3.18 0.18 -3.04
N GLU A 65 2.25 -0.33 -3.83
CA GLU A 65 2.49 -1.46 -4.74
C GLU A 65 3.48 -1.08 -5.85
N ARG A 66 3.34 0.11 -6.45
CA ARG A 66 4.32 0.61 -7.44
C ARG A 66 5.72 0.70 -6.85
N LEU A 67 5.85 1.18 -5.62
CA LEU A 67 7.14 1.21 -4.92
C LEU A 67 7.68 -0.21 -4.70
N ASN A 68 6.87 -1.16 -4.25
CA ASN A 68 7.29 -2.56 -4.12
C ASN A 68 7.88 -3.13 -5.42
N ASN A 69 7.35 -2.70 -6.58
CA ASN A 69 7.76 -3.17 -7.90
C ASN A 69 8.87 -2.32 -8.55
N ILE A 70 9.43 -1.32 -7.85
CA ILE A 70 10.48 -0.47 -8.42
C ILE A 70 11.81 -1.21 -8.60
N ILE A 71 12.05 -2.23 -7.78
CA ILE A 71 13.27 -3.04 -7.86
C ILE A 71 13.11 -4.04 -9.01
N GLN A 72 13.86 -3.78 -10.08
CA GLN A 72 13.98 -4.70 -11.20
C GLN A 72 15.15 -5.66 -10.96
N ASP A 73 14.85 -6.95 -10.98
CA ASP A 73 15.87 -7.99 -10.86
C ASP A 73 16.63 -8.14 -12.18
N ASN A 74 17.87 -7.68 -12.21
CA ASN A 74 18.82 -7.97 -13.29
C ASN A 74 19.51 -9.34 -13.08
N ALA A 75 18.76 -10.34 -12.64
CA ALA A 75 19.28 -11.66 -12.34
C ALA A 75 19.75 -12.36 -13.64
N GLN A 76 20.89 -13.03 -13.56
CA GLN A 76 21.41 -13.85 -14.66
C GLN A 76 21.72 -15.26 -14.15
N CYS A 77 21.52 -16.27 -15.00
CA CYS A 77 21.90 -17.63 -14.63
C CYS A 77 23.42 -17.70 -14.36
N PRO A 78 23.87 -18.18 -13.19
CA PRO A 78 25.31 -18.23 -12.88
C PRO A 78 26.10 -19.22 -13.76
N LYS A 79 25.40 -20.10 -14.49
CA LYS A 79 26.03 -21.10 -15.38
C LYS A 79 26.07 -20.69 -16.86
N CYS A 80 25.03 -20.01 -17.34
CA CYS A 80 24.94 -19.65 -18.77
C CYS A 80 24.77 -18.17 -19.04
N HIS A 81 24.73 -17.33 -17.99
CA HIS A 81 24.59 -15.88 -18.02
C HIS A 81 23.36 -15.34 -18.79
N LYS A 82 22.40 -16.23 -19.08
CA LYS A 82 21.14 -15.90 -19.75
C LYS A 82 20.06 -15.50 -18.74
N ALA A 83 19.53 -14.29 -18.87
CA ALA A 83 18.42 -13.76 -18.07
C ALA A 83 17.04 -14.20 -18.60
N ASP A 84 16.88 -14.28 -19.93
CA ASP A 84 15.65 -14.70 -20.63
C ASP A 84 15.23 -16.15 -20.30
N MET A 85 16.19 -16.97 -19.86
CA MET A 85 15.98 -18.36 -19.50
C MET A 85 15.58 -18.55 -18.04
N LEU A 86 15.40 -17.48 -17.25
CA LEU A 86 15.05 -17.57 -15.84
C LEU A 86 13.54 -17.63 -15.63
N LYS A 87 13.10 -18.50 -14.73
CA LYS A 87 11.74 -18.52 -14.19
C LYS A 87 11.81 -18.33 -12.68
N GLN A 88 11.15 -17.29 -12.16
CA GLN A 88 10.98 -17.12 -10.71
C GLN A 88 10.16 -18.31 -10.17
N GLN A 89 10.65 -18.92 -9.10
CA GLN A 89 10.01 -20.06 -8.45
C GLN A 89 9.40 -19.72 -7.09
N SER A 90 10.15 -18.96 -6.29
CA SER A 90 9.78 -18.63 -4.92
C SER A 90 10.51 -17.38 -4.46
N VAL A 91 10.16 -16.92 -3.25
CA VAL A 91 10.88 -15.89 -2.51
C VAL A 91 11.52 -16.56 -1.31
N ALA A 92 12.82 -16.34 -1.12
CA ALA A 92 13.56 -16.82 0.04
C ALA A 92 13.89 -15.63 0.96
N THR A 93 13.92 -15.89 2.27
CA THR A 93 14.31 -14.91 3.29
C THR A 93 15.70 -15.27 3.80
N ASN A 94 16.62 -14.32 3.83
CA ASN A 94 17.96 -14.52 4.36
C ASN A 94 18.03 -14.31 5.89
N GLU A 95 19.23 -14.41 6.47
CA GLU A 95 19.48 -14.24 7.92
C GLU A 95 19.15 -12.82 8.43
N HIS A 96 19.24 -11.82 7.55
CA HIS A 96 18.86 -10.43 7.85
C HIS A 96 17.35 -10.16 7.71
N GLY A 97 16.54 -11.17 7.34
CA GLY A 97 15.11 -11.00 7.08
C GLY A 97 14.77 -10.49 5.69
N TRP A 98 15.76 -10.32 4.82
CA TRP A 98 15.57 -9.81 3.47
C TRP A 98 15.02 -10.87 2.53
N LYS A 99 13.90 -10.53 1.93
CA LYS A 99 13.25 -11.28 0.85
C LYS A 99 13.99 -11.07 -0.48
N SER A 100 14.39 -12.18 -1.10
CA SER A 100 15.06 -12.20 -2.39
C SER A 100 14.42 -13.27 -3.31
N ASN A 101 14.44 -13.03 -4.61
CA ASN A 101 13.81 -13.95 -5.56
C ASN A 101 14.67 -15.18 -5.83
N THR A 102 14.03 -16.35 -5.88
CA THR A 102 14.65 -17.62 -6.26
C THR A 102 14.27 -17.97 -7.69
N TYR A 103 15.26 -18.30 -8.50
CA TYR A 103 15.12 -18.56 -9.93
C TYR A 103 15.54 -19.98 -10.29
N ARG A 104 14.83 -20.56 -11.26
CA ARG A 104 15.26 -21.75 -12.00
C ARG A 104 15.61 -21.36 -13.43
N CYS A 105 16.82 -21.68 -13.85
CA CYS A 105 17.19 -21.55 -15.25
C CYS A 105 16.60 -22.71 -16.05
N ARG A 106 15.78 -22.44 -17.06
CA ARG A 106 15.16 -23.45 -17.93
C ARG A 106 16.18 -24.18 -18.81
N ARG A 107 17.31 -23.53 -19.12
CA ARG A 107 18.40 -24.11 -19.93
C ARG A 107 19.32 -25.00 -19.11
N CYS A 108 19.83 -24.48 -17.98
CA CYS A 108 20.81 -25.18 -17.15
C CYS A 108 20.19 -26.06 -16.07
N ASN A 109 18.87 -25.98 -15.88
CA ASN A 109 18.13 -26.64 -14.83
C ASN A 109 18.67 -26.41 -13.41
N THR A 110 19.35 -25.29 -13.19
CA THR A 110 19.92 -24.91 -11.89
C THR A 110 18.97 -23.97 -11.17
N ASN A 111 18.83 -24.16 -9.86
CA ASN A 111 18.11 -23.25 -8.98
C ASN A 111 19.12 -22.40 -8.22
N PHE A 112 18.81 -21.12 -8.03
CA PHE A 112 19.64 -20.20 -7.24
C PHE A 112 18.79 -19.07 -6.70
N THR A 113 19.19 -18.53 -5.55
CA THR A 113 18.60 -17.32 -4.96
C THR A 113 19.41 -16.13 -5.42
N TRP A 114 18.74 -15.09 -5.90
CA TRP A 114 19.40 -13.83 -6.20
C TRP A 114 19.89 -13.18 -4.90
N ASN A 115 21.11 -12.66 -4.90
CA ASN A 115 21.76 -12.16 -3.70
C ASN A 115 21.28 -10.76 -3.28
N ARG A 116 20.44 -10.11 -4.09
CA ARG A 116 19.88 -8.79 -3.77
C ARG A 116 18.40 -8.89 -3.39
N PRO A 117 17.94 -8.07 -2.44
CA PRO A 117 16.54 -8.03 -2.06
C PRO A 117 15.62 -7.67 -3.23
N ASN A 118 14.38 -8.15 -3.19
CA ASN A 118 13.39 -7.97 -4.24
C ASN A 118 12.40 -6.82 -4.01
N ASN A 119 12.60 -6.00 -2.99
CA ASN A 119 11.76 -4.87 -2.64
C ASN A 119 12.62 -3.72 -2.10
N PRO A 120 12.17 -2.46 -2.22
CA PRO A 120 13.02 -1.32 -1.93
C PRO A 120 13.31 -1.12 -0.44
N TRP A 121 12.43 -1.54 0.47
CA TRP A 121 12.68 -1.45 1.92
C TRP A 121 13.90 -2.27 2.34
N HIS A 122 13.94 -3.54 1.96
CA HIS A 122 15.11 -4.37 2.21
C HIS A 122 16.32 -3.94 1.39
N MET A 123 16.11 -3.37 0.18
CA MET A 123 17.22 -2.86 -0.65
C MET A 123 17.96 -1.72 0.04
N VAL A 124 17.26 -0.83 0.76
CA VAL A 124 17.89 0.24 1.53
C VAL A 124 18.83 -0.33 2.58
N GLU A 125 18.35 -1.27 3.40
CA GLU A 125 19.18 -1.95 4.42
C GLU A 125 20.38 -2.68 3.80
N PHE A 126 20.15 -3.38 2.68
CA PHE A 126 21.21 -4.04 1.93
C PHE A 126 22.28 -3.06 1.44
N LEU A 127 21.88 -1.94 0.85
CA LEU A 127 22.81 -0.93 0.33
C LEU A 127 23.62 -0.29 1.46
N GLU A 128 23.01 -0.02 2.62
CA GLU A 128 23.72 0.51 3.78
C GLU A 128 24.80 -0.44 4.29
N MET A 129 24.46 -1.73 4.39
CA MET A 129 25.41 -2.76 4.80
C MET A 129 26.54 -2.89 3.76
N TYR A 130 26.17 -2.95 2.48
CA TYR A 130 27.13 -3.11 1.39
C TYR A 130 28.10 -1.92 1.29
N ILE A 131 27.63 -0.68 1.46
CA ILE A 131 28.51 0.49 1.49
C ILE A 131 29.52 0.40 2.63
N LYS A 132 29.08 0.04 3.84
CA LYS A 132 29.96 -0.13 5.00
C LYS A 132 31.02 -1.20 4.77
N GLU A 133 30.68 -2.30 4.11
CA GLU A 133 31.62 -3.35 3.74
C GLU A 133 32.67 -2.86 2.72
N LEU A 134 32.25 -2.08 1.72
CA LEU A 134 33.16 -1.47 0.74
C LEU A 134 34.11 -0.47 1.40
N GLU A 135 33.60 0.42 2.25
CA GLU A 135 34.38 1.39 3.02
C GLU A 135 35.41 0.69 3.91
N SER A 136 34.98 -0.31 4.67
CA SER A 136 35.87 -1.10 5.54
C SER A 136 36.96 -1.83 4.75
N SER A 137 36.64 -2.32 3.56
CA SER A 137 37.58 -3.03 2.70
C SER A 137 38.61 -2.09 2.06
N LEU A 138 38.22 -0.86 1.74
CA LEU A 138 39.15 0.20 1.32
C LEU A 138 40.11 0.58 2.46
N GLU A 139 39.60 0.77 3.67
CA GLU A 139 40.41 1.10 4.85
C GLU A 139 41.42 -0.02 5.18
N ALA A 140 41.00 -1.28 5.10
CA ALA A 140 41.84 -2.44 5.35
C ALA A 140 42.86 -2.72 4.22
N ASN A 141 42.83 -1.97 3.11
CA ASN A 141 43.58 -2.25 1.88
C ASN A 141 43.40 -3.72 1.40
N SER A 142 42.22 -4.31 1.65
CA SER A 142 41.91 -5.68 1.25
C SER A 142 41.42 -5.78 -0.20
N ILE A 143 41.17 -4.65 -0.85
CA ILE A 143 40.74 -4.55 -2.24
C ILE A 143 41.99 -4.51 -3.16
N PRO A 144 42.01 -5.31 -4.25
CA PRO A 144 43.08 -5.23 -5.24
C PRO A 144 43.26 -3.81 -5.80
N PRO A 145 44.50 -3.36 -6.06
CA PRO A 145 44.77 -1.99 -6.55
C PRO A 145 43.94 -1.61 -7.79
N GLU A 146 43.72 -2.57 -8.69
CA GLU A 146 42.95 -2.40 -9.93
C GLU A 146 41.45 -2.15 -9.71
N MET A 147 40.89 -2.57 -8.57
CA MET A 147 39.48 -2.37 -8.21
C MET A 147 39.25 -1.23 -7.23
N ARG A 148 40.33 -0.65 -6.70
CA ARG A 148 40.26 0.40 -5.68
C ARG A 148 39.58 1.65 -6.22
N GLU A 149 40.04 2.15 -7.37
CA GLU A 149 39.49 3.36 -8.00
C GLU A 149 38.02 3.19 -8.38
N HIS A 150 37.64 2.00 -8.88
CA HIS A 150 36.24 1.68 -9.17
C HIS A 150 35.38 1.65 -7.89
N THR A 151 35.89 1.07 -6.80
CA THR A 151 35.17 1.01 -5.52
C THR A 151 35.00 2.41 -4.90
N GLU A 152 36.06 3.22 -4.93
CA GLU A 152 36.03 4.62 -4.47
C GLU A 152 35.02 5.46 -5.25
N ALA A 153 34.87 5.22 -6.56
CA ALA A 153 33.86 5.89 -7.39
C ALA A 153 32.44 5.36 -7.19
N ALA A 154 32.28 4.08 -6.83
CA ALA A 154 30.98 3.44 -6.66
C ALA A 154 30.28 3.85 -5.36
N ILE A 155 31.03 4.03 -4.25
CA ILE A 155 30.45 4.37 -2.94
C ILE A 155 29.58 5.64 -3.00
N PRO A 156 30.04 6.79 -3.55
CA PRO A 156 29.22 7.99 -3.65
C PRO A 156 27.94 7.79 -4.46
N GLN A 157 27.96 6.96 -5.51
CA GLN A 157 26.77 6.68 -6.33
C GLN A 157 25.73 5.86 -5.56
N LEU A 158 26.17 4.90 -4.75
CA LEU A 158 25.30 4.11 -3.90
C LEU A 158 24.71 4.98 -2.77
N GLN A 159 25.52 5.87 -2.18
CA GLN A 159 25.07 6.82 -1.17
C GLN A 159 24.03 7.81 -1.74
N ASP A 160 24.23 8.36 -2.94
CA ASP A 160 23.23 9.21 -3.62
C ASP A 160 21.93 8.45 -3.90
N SER A 161 22.04 7.20 -4.34
CA SER A 161 20.86 6.34 -4.58
C SER A 161 20.06 6.12 -3.29
N LEU A 162 20.74 5.86 -2.16
CA LEU A 162 20.13 5.74 -0.85
C LEU A 162 19.47 7.04 -0.39
N PHE A 163 20.17 8.16 -0.55
CA PHE A 163 19.67 9.49 -0.16
C PHE A 163 18.37 9.85 -0.88
N ARG A 164 18.21 9.42 -2.14
CA ARG A 164 16.98 9.61 -2.92
C ARG A 164 15.88 8.61 -2.56
N LEU A 165 16.23 7.36 -2.32
CA LEU A 165 15.26 6.29 -2.10
C LEU A 165 14.62 6.38 -0.71
N ARG A 166 15.42 6.65 0.33
CA ARG A 166 14.95 6.61 1.72
C ARG A 166 13.76 7.54 2.00
N PRO A 167 13.78 8.84 1.64
CA PRO A 167 12.67 9.75 1.92
C PRO A 167 11.36 9.34 1.23
N VAL A 168 11.46 8.71 0.05
CA VAL A 168 10.29 8.22 -0.70
C VAL A 168 9.62 7.05 0.03
N LEU A 169 10.42 6.14 0.59
CA LEU A 169 9.91 5.01 1.37
C LEU A 169 9.31 5.47 2.70
N GLU A 170 10.00 6.36 3.41
CA GLU A 170 9.53 6.96 4.67
C GLU A 170 8.18 7.67 4.48
N THR A 171 8.06 8.51 3.44
CA THR A 171 6.78 9.15 3.10
C THR A 171 5.68 8.12 2.84
N SER A 172 6.00 7.00 2.18
CA SER A 172 5.03 5.94 1.93
C SER A 172 4.65 5.19 3.21
N ASP A 173 5.56 5.02 4.16
CA ASP A 173 5.29 4.42 5.47
C ASP A 173 4.36 5.32 6.29
N GLU A 174 4.62 6.63 6.32
CA GLU A 174 3.77 7.63 6.96
C GLU A 174 2.36 7.66 6.37
N GLU A 175 2.22 7.62 5.04
CA GLU A 175 0.91 7.55 4.37
C GLU A 175 0.13 6.28 4.75
N MET A 176 0.80 5.14 4.85
CA MET A 176 0.20 3.87 5.26
C MET A 176 -0.24 3.90 6.73
N GLU A 177 0.55 4.49 7.62
CA GLU A 177 0.20 4.65 9.03
C GLU A 177 -0.99 5.62 9.21
N ALA A 178 -0.97 6.76 8.51
CA ALA A 178 -2.06 7.72 8.52
C ALA A 178 -3.36 7.09 7.96
N LEU A 179 -3.26 6.28 6.90
CA LEU A 179 -4.38 5.52 6.37
C LEU A 179 -4.94 4.54 7.41
N SER A 180 -4.09 3.74 8.05
CA SER A 180 -4.48 2.77 9.09
C SER A 180 -5.22 3.44 10.26
N THR A 181 -4.74 4.61 10.70
CA THR A 181 -5.39 5.40 11.76
C THR A 181 -6.77 5.87 11.30
N LYS A 182 -6.87 6.45 10.10
CA LYS A 182 -8.15 6.89 9.54
C LYS A 182 -9.12 5.74 9.31
N GLU A 183 -8.65 4.57 8.89
CA GLU A 183 -9.52 3.39 8.72
C GLU A 183 -10.19 3.00 10.04
N ARG A 184 -9.45 3.01 11.15
CA ARG A 184 -10.00 2.70 12.49
C ARG A 184 -11.05 3.72 12.94
N GLU A 185 -10.83 4.99 12.64
CA GLU A 185 -11.79 6.05 12.93
C GLU A 185 -13.06 5.91 12.08
N MET A 186 -12.89 5.63 10.79
CA MET A 186 -14.00 5.40 9.86
C MET A 186 -14.82 4.18 10.26
N ASP A 187 -14.20 3.07 10.65
CA ASP A 187 -14.92 1.87 11.10
C ASP A 187 -15.79 2.14 12.33
N LYS A 188 -15.29 2.92 13.29
CA LYS A 188 -16.08 3.35 14.46
C LYS A 188 -17.25 4.22 14.04
N MET A 189 -17.01 5.21 13.18
CA MET A 189 -18.04 6.11 12.68
C MET A 189 -19.12 5.34 11.90
N ILE A 190 -18.72 4.42 11.02
CA ILE A 190 -19.61 3.56 10.23
C ILE A 190 -20.50 2.74 11.16
N HIS A 191 -19.92 2.14 12.20
CA HIS A 191 -20.68 1.34 13.16
C HIS A 191 -21.74 2.18 13.88
N GLN A 192 -21.36 3.34 14.40
CA GLN A 192 -22.27 4.25 15.11
C GLN A 192 -23.39 4.76 14.21
N PHE A 193 -23.07 5.24 13.01
CA PHE A 193 -24.06 5.74 12.06
C PHE A 193 -24.98 4.64 11.53
N LYS A 194 -24.45 3.44 11.26
CA LYS A 194 -25.27 2.30 10.84
C LYS A 194 -26.31 1.97 11.90
N ASN A 195 -25.92 1.88 13.17
CA ASN A 195 -26.85 1.61 14.27
C ASN A 195 -27.91 2.70 14.39
N TYR A 196 -27.50 3.97 14.30
CA TYR A 196 -28.43 5.10 14.34
C TYR A 196 -29.45 5.05 13.18
N LEU A 197 -28.99 4.84 11.94
CA LEU A 197 -29.87 4.73 10.78
C LEU A 197 -30.80 3.51 10.84
N LEU A 198 -30.35 2.39 11.43
CA LEU A 198 -31.22 1.23 11.64
C LEU A 198 -32.32 1.54 12.66
N ILE A 199 -32.00 2.25 13.75
CA ILE A 199 -33.00 2.69 14.74
C ILE A 199 -34.00 3.63 14.09
N GLU A 200 -33.54 4.64 13.34
CA GLU A 200 -34.43 5.57 12.64
C GLU A 200 -35.31 4.85 11.61
N LYS A 201 -34.77 3.81 10.95
CA LYS A 201 -35.55 2.99 10.03
C LYS A 201 -36.66 2.25 10.76
N ILE A 202 -36.35 1.61 11.89
CA ILE A 202 -37.34 0.90 12.71
C ILE A 202 -38.44 1.86 13.18
N LYS A 203 -38.08 3.04 13.70
CA LYS A 203 -39.06 4.05 14.13
C LYS A 203 -40.03 4.41 13.01
N LEU A 204 -39.50 4.63 11.80
CA LEU A 204 -40.31 4.96 10.62
C LEU A 204 -41.20 3.80 10.18
N ASP A 205 -40.71 2.56 10.25
CA ASP A 205 -41.49 1.37 9.90
C ASP A 205 -42.61 1.13 10.91
N THR A 206 -42.40 1.40 12.21
CA THR A 206 -43.42 1.28 13.27
C THR A 206 -44.45 2.42 13.31
N TYR A 207 -44.18 3.56 12.68
CA TYR A 207 -45.12 4.70 12.60
C TYR A 207 -46.12 4.57 11.44
N GLN A 208 -45.96 3.56 10.57
CA GLN A 208 -46.85 3.28 9.44
C GLN A 208 -47.96 2.24 9.76
N GLU A 209 -48.10 1.83 11.02
CA GLU A 209 -49.26 1.10 11.57
C GLU A 209 -50.12 2.03 12.44
#